data_AF-A0A2X4XES8-F1
#
_entry.id   AF-A0A2X4XES8-F1
#
_cell.length_a   1.000
_cell.length_b   1.000
_cell.length_c   1.000
_cell.angle_alpha   90.00
_cell.angle_beta   90.00
_cell.angle_gamma   90.00
#
_symmetry.space_group_name_H-M   'P 1'
#
loop_
_entity.id
_entity.type
_entity.pdbx_description
1 polymer ?
#
loop_
_entity_poly.entity_id
_entity_poly.type
_entity_poly.pdbx_seq_one_letter_code
_entity_poly.pdbx_strand_id
1 'polypeptide(L)' 'MENQPKLNSSKEVIAFLAERFPLCFSAEGEARPLKIGIF' A
#
# COMPACT_ATOMS: atom_id res chain seq x y z
N MET A 1 -22.47 4.68 5.39
CA MET A 1 -21.12 4.49 5.95
C MET A 1 -20.41 3.52 5.04
N GLU A 2 -19.52 4.02 4.19
CA GLU A 2 -18.74 3.17 3.28
C GLU A 2 -17.98 2.15 4.11
N ASN A 3 -18.31 0.87 3.91
CA ASN A 3 -17.74 -0.25 4.62
C ASN A 3 -16.31 -0.43 4.10
N GLN A 4 -15.40 0.45 4.55
CA GLN A 4 -13.98 0.33 4.25
C GLN A 4 -13.57 -1.04 4.82
N PRO A 5 -13.14 -1.99 3.97
CA PRO A 5 -12.58 -3.22 4.49
C PRO A 5 -11.41 -2.81 5.37
N LYS A 6 -11.52 -3.08 6.68
CA LYS A 6 -10.39 -2.94 7.57
C LYS A 6 -9.34 -3.90 7.05
N LEU A 7 -8.39 -3.38 6.29
CA LEU A 7 -7.21 -4.13 5.86
C LEU A 7 -6.44 -4.39 7.16
N ASN A 8 -6.69 -5.55 7.75
CA ASN A 8 -6.26 -5.87 9.12
C ASN A 8 -4.78 -6.25 9.15
N SER A 9 -4.20 -6.53 7.98
CA SER A 9 -2.81 -6.90 7.80
C SER A 9 -2.07 -5.86 6.97
N SER A 10 -0.88 -5.46 7.43
CA SER A 10 0.02 -4.58 6.66
C SER A 10 0.27 -5.09 5.25
N LYS A 11 0.19 -6.42 5.03
CA LYS A 11 0.35 -7.03 3.71
C LYS A 11 -0.80 -6.69 2.76
N GLU A 12 -2.03 -6.68 3.27
CA GLU A 12 -3.22 -6.29 2.49
C GLU A 12 -3.21 -4.79 2.19
N VAL A 13 -2.78 -3.98 3.16
CA VAL A 13 -2.59 -2.53 2.97
C VAL A 13 -1.57 -2.26 1.86
N ILE A 14 -0.42 -2.95 1.88
CA ILE A 14 0.62 -2.80 0.86
C ILE A 14 0.10 -3.26 -0.51
N ALA A 15 -0.61 -4.39 -0.59
CA ALA A 15 -1.20 -4.86 -1.85
C ALA A 15 -2.18 -3.83 -2.42
N PHE A 16 -3.08 -3.28 -1.60
CA PHE A 16 -4.01 -2.23 -2.01
C PHE A 16 -3.31 -0.96 -2.48
N LEU A 17 -2.27 -0.51 -1.76
CA LEU A 17 -1.48 0.66 -2.16
C LEU A 17 -0.69 0.42 -3.45
N ALA A 18 -0.17 -0.80 -3.66
CA ALA A 18 0.53 -1.18 -4.89
C ALA A 18 -0.41 -1.22 -6.10
N GLU A 19 -1.65 -1.69 -5.93
CA GLU A 19 -2.66 -1.65 -7.00
C GLU A 19 -3.09 -0.21 -7.35
N ARG A 20 -3.27 0.64 -6.33
CA ARG A 20 -3.72 2.03 -6.52
C ARG A 20 -2.61 2.97 -7.00
N PHE A 21 -1.39 2.73 -6.54
CA PHE A 21 -0.23 3.58 -6.79
C PHE A 21 0.99 2.73 -7.19
N PRO A 22 0.94 2.03 -8.34
CA PRO A 22 1.99 1.08 -8.76
C PRO A 22 3.36 1.72 -9.01
N LEU A 23 3.41 3.03 -9.23
CA LEU A 23 4.66 3.78 -9.37
C LEU A 23 5.32 4.12 -8.02
N CYS A 24 4.54 4.09 -6.93
CA CYS A 24 4.99 4.45 -5.59
C CYS A 24 5.16 3.23 -4.68
N PHE A 25 4.33 2.20 -4.87
CA PHE A 25 4.30 1.00 -4.05
C PHE A 25 4.45 -0.26 -4.90
N SER A 26 5.14 -1.26 -4.35
CA SER A 26 5.35 -2.56 -4.99
C SER A 26 4.97 -3.63 -3.98
N ALA A 27 4.10 -4.57 -4.38
CA ALA A 27 3.68 -5.68 -3.53
C ALA A 27 4.74 -6.79 -3.43
N GLU A 28 5.59 -6.88 -4.46
CA GLU A 28 6.65 -7.88 -4.59
C GLU A 28 7.94 -7.23 -5.10
N GLY A 29 9.09 -7.80 -4.72
CA GLY A 29 10.42 -7.29 -5.06
C GLY A 29 11.09 -6.49 -3.94
N GLU A 30 12.25 -5.89 -4.26
CA GLU A 30 12.98 -5.06 -3.29
C GLU A 30 12.17 -3.83 -2.88
N ALA A 31 12.13 -3.58 -1.57
CA ALA A 31 11.49 -2.41 -1.01
C ALA A 31 12.19 -1.14 -1.50
N ARG A 32 11.48 -0.35 -2.32
CA ARG A 32 11.98 0.95 -2.76
C ARG A 32 11.80 1.97 -1.64
N PRO A 33 12.73 2.93 -1.49
CA PRO A 33 12.58 4.00 -0.51
C PRO A 33 11.30 4.80 -0.81
N LEU A 34 10.37 4.83 0.14
CA LEU A 34 9.21 5.71 0.09
C LEU A 34 9.60 7.11 0.53
N LYS A 35 8.96 8.12 -0.03
CA LYS A 35 9.15 9.51 0.40
C LYS A 35 8.65 9.67 1.83
N ILE A 36 9.47 10.28 2.69
CA ILE A 36 9.04 10.67 4.05
C ILE A 36 7.89 11.68 3.91
N GLY A 37 6.74 11.39 4.56
CA GLY A 37 5.52 12.19 4.45
C GLY A 37 4.57 11.80 3.31
N ILE A 38 4.61 10.54 2.83
CA ILE A 38 3.68 10.04 1.80
C ILE A 38 2.25 9.77 2.32
N PHE A 39 2.05 9.85 3.64
CA PHE A 39 0.77 9.70 4.32
C PHE A 39 0.32 11.03 4.92
#